data_AF-A0A9P9JJE3-F1
#
_entry.id   AF-A0A9P9JJE3-F1
#
_cell.length_a   1.000
_cell.length_b   1.000
_cell.length_c   1.000
_cell.angle_alpha   90.00
_cell.angle_beta   90.00
_cell.angle_gamma   90.00
#
_symmetry.space_group_name_H-M   'P 1'
#
loop_
_entity.id
_entity.type
_entity.pdbx_description
1 polymer ?
#
loop_
_entity_poly.entity_id
_entity_poly.type
_entity_poly.pdbx_seq_one_letter_code
_entity_poly.pdbx_strand_id
1 'polypeptide(L)'
;QDPDQFPQTFFLLHYQHYRPTHHLVTLSTFNLPHLFNTSSIMSEVWHDLPSRVVQGQRSVLGQTIDNLHGFDAHFQLSQLFGAANSRAGDALDVALKMSMTVQRWMRDIPEFPTNEEELQQDNSYRTDAEFMCQMTMKQSNATCETFNELASRLEAQMSIMQQEIQRGQYEKDQLQQHIRALEAEADRPDAMQFMNPLIASMGNVAKREQLDLKRGEVENQIRQVQSKVEQSIRGIQTIPRAVEASRRFLQYFQRMLQNFTELDIVIQSAKGGNPDGASAHGDLAQAPWSRIIRDIEDAKNNM
;
A
#
# COMPACT_ATOMS: atom_id res chain seq x y z
N GLN A 1 4.26 36.99 -47.37
CA GLN A 1 3.47 36.20 -48.33
C GLN A 1 3.82 34.76 -48.07
N ASP A 2 3.02 34.16 -47.18
CA ASP A 2 2.45 32.80 -47.18
C ASP A 2 2.68 31.93 -48.42
N PRO A 3 2.41 30.60 -48.33
CA PRO A 3 2.74 29.59 -47.31
C PRO A 3 3.09 28.26 -48.05
N ASP A 4 2.89 27.12 -47.41
CA ASP A 4 2.84 25.77 -48.00
C ASP A 4 4.19 25.08 -48.29
N GLN A 5 4.76 24.47 -47.24
CA GLN A 5 4.68 22.99 -47.12
C GLN A 5 5.22 22.50 -45.76
N PHE A 6 4.28 22.24 -44.85
CA PHE A 6 4.34 21.28 -43.73
C PHE A 6 2.97 20.57 -43.74
N PRO A 7 2.83 19.30 -43.33
CA PRO A 7 2.73 18.99 -41.89
C PRO A 7 3.33 17.62 -41.48
N GLN A 8 3.85 17.46 -40.24
CA GLN A 8 3.30 16.67 -39.10
C GLN A 8 4.43 15.71 -38.62
N THR A 9 4.81 15.52 -37.34
CA THR A 9 4.14 15.81 -36.07
C THR A 9 5.17 15.87 -34.91
N PHE A 10 4.88 16.74 -33.95
CA PHE A 10 5.43 16.86 -32.60
C PHE A 10 5.47 15.56 -31.79
N PHE A 11 6.40 15.46 -30.82
CA PHE A 11 6.01 15.23 -29.43
C PHE A 11 6.96 15.92 -28.43
N LEU A 12 6.33 16.55 -27.45
CA LEU A 12 6.90 17.47 -26.47
C LEU A 12 7.79 16.78 -25.43
N LEU A 13 8.99 17.32 -25.28
CA LEU A 13 9.74 17.38 -24.03
C LEU A 13 8.95 18.22 -23.00
N HIS A 14 8.37 17.58 -22.00
CA HIS A 14 7.95 18.25 -20.76
C HIS A 14 8.26 17.37 -19.55
N TYR A 15 9.45 17.57 -18.97
CA TYR A 15 9.72 17.32 -17.55
C TYR A 15 10.71 18.40 -17.07
N GLN A 16 10.18 19.61 -16.85
CA GLN A 16 10.81 20.62 -16.01
C GLN A 16 9.76 21.15 -15.03
N HIS A 17 9.82 20.66 -13.80
CA HIS A 17 9.81 21.46 -12.57
C HIS A 17 10.03 20.54 -11.37
N TYR A 18 11.29 20.21 -11.08
CA TYR A 18 11.87 20.21 -9.74
C TYR A 18 13.40 19.99 -9.86
N ARG A 19 14.15 21.10 -9.85
CA ARG A 19 15.61 21.19 -9.60
C ARG A 19 15.84 22.61 -9.00
N PRO A 20 16.93 22.92 -8.25
CA PRO A 20 18.23 22.24 -8.31
C PRO A 20 18.96 22.07 -6.94
N THR A 21 19.81 21.05 -6.85
CA THR A 21 21.23 21.32 -6.51
C THR A 21 22.10 20.50 -7.45
N HIS A 22 23.18 21.15 -7.87
CA HIS A 22 24.04 20.78 -8.98
C HIS A 22 24.83 19.51 -8.68
N HIS A 23 24.76 18.52 -9.57
CA HIS A 23 25.96 17.84 -10.07
C HIS A 23 25.73 17.43 -11.52
N LEU A 24 26.37 18.18 -12.43
CA LEU A 24 26.75 17.68 -13.74
C LEU A 24 27.73 16.53 -13.49
N VAL A 25 27.25 15.29 -13.53
CA VAL A 25 28.14 14.12 -13.57
C VAL A 25 28.50 13.90 -15.03
N THR A 26 29.63 14.47 -15.42
CA THR A 26 30.32 14.17 -16.68
C THR A 26 30.63 12.67 -16.75
N LEU A 27 30.14 12.04 -17.81
CA LEU A 27 30.23 10.62 -18.19
C LEU A 27 31.65 10.12 -18.52
N SER A 28 32.73 10.78 -18.07
CA SER A 28 34.09 10.55 -18.59
C SER A 28 35.13 10.09 -17.57
N THR A 29 34.80 9.91 -16.30
CA THR A 29 35.73 9.34 -15.30
C THR A 29 34.99 8.70 -14.14
N PHE A 30 34.45 7.49 -14.34
CA PHE A 30 34.20 6.57 -13.22
C PHE A 30 35.05 5.34 -13.46
N ASN A 31 36.31 5.41 -13.02
CA ASN A 31 37.05 4.21 -12.65
C ASN A 31 36.30 3.63 -11.44
N LEU A 32 35.48 2.62 -11.67
CA LEU A 32 34.78 1.84 -10.64
C LEU A 32 35.30 0.40 -10.61
N PRO A 33 36.49 0.13 -10.07
CA PRO A 33 36.93 -1.25 -9.87
C PRO A 33 36.25 -1.93 -8.68
N HIS A 34 35.38 -1.24 -7.94
CA HIS A 34 34.94 -1.67 -6.60
C HIS A 34 33.43 -1.58 -6.32
N LEU A 35 32.57 -1.26 -7.29
CA LEU A 35 31.11 -1.19 -7.06
C LEU A 35 30.32 -2.42 -7.54
N PHE A 36 30.90 -3.30 -8.35
CA PHE A 36 30.19 -4.46 -8.87
C PHE A 36 30.59 -5.72 -8.11
N ASN A 37 30.01 -5.89 -6.93
CA ASN A 37 29.76 -7.24 -6.42
C ASN A 37 28.27 -7.54 -6.66
N THR A 38 27.90 -7.61 -7.93
CA THR A 38 26.59 -8.02 -8.47
C THR A 38 26.13 -9.37 -7.92
N SER A 39 27.07 -10.25 -7.54
CA SER A 39 26.75 -11.50 -6.82
C SER A 39 26.16 -11.22 -5.42
N SER A 40 26.61 -10.17 -4.73
CA SER A 40 26.05 -9.69 -3.45
C SER A 40 24.69 -9.02 -3.66
N ILE A 41 24.58 -8.21 -4.71
CA ILE A 41 23.34 -7.55 -5.15
C ILE A 41 22.31 -8.56 -5.64
N MET A 42 22.65 -9.78 -6.06
CA MET A 42 21.64 -10.79 -6.45
C MET A 42 21.35 -11.78 -5.32
N SER A 43 22.30 -11.99 -4.41
CA SER A 43 22.17 -12.91 -3.25
C SER A 43 21.40 -12.31 -2.08
N GLU A 44 21.60 -11.02 -1.75
CA GLU A 44 20.85 -10.34 -0.67
C GLU A 44 19.44 -9.90 -1.11
N VAL A 45 19.19 -9.84 -2.42
CA VAL A 45 18.07 -9.13 -3.05
C VAL A 45 16.76 -9.89 -3.11
N TRP A 46 16.80 -11.22 -3.00
CA TRP A 46 15.61 -12.07 -2.97
C TRP A 46 15.48 -12.87 -1.66
N HIS A 47 16.44 -12.68 -0.73
CA HIS A 47 16.52 -13.46 0.50
C HIS A 47 15.37 -13.17 1.50
N ASP A 48 14.64 -12.06 1.31
CA ASP A 48 13.61 -11.51 2.21
C ASP A 48 12.16 -11.64 1.68
N LEU A 49 11.92 -12.53 0.71
CA LEU A 49 10.58 -12.88 0.23
C LEU A 49 10.04 -14.20 0.83
N PRO A 50 9.82 -14.35 2.15
CA PRO A 50 9.03 -15.48 2.58
C PRO A 50 7.60 -15.31 2.04
N SER A 51 7.13 -16.26 1.24
CA SER A 51 5.71 -16.45 0.87
C SER A 51 4.76 -16.27 2.06
N ARG A 52 5.19 -16.72 3.25
CA ARG A 52 4.46 -16.55 4.52
C ARG A 52 4.27 -15.10 4.94
N VAL A 53 5.22 -14.22 4.63
CA VAL A 53 5.16 -12.78 4.95
C VAL A 53 4.13 -12.10 4.05
N VAL A 54 4.10 -12.42 2.76
CA VAL A 54 3.11 -11.90 1.79
C VAL A 54 1.69 -12.36 2.16
N GLN A 55 1.50 -13.66 2.40
CA GLN A 55 0.20 -14.23 2.77
C GLN A 55 -0.32 -13.66 4.10
N GLY A 56 0.58 -13.53 5.10
CA GLY A 56 0.24 -12.96 6.41
C GLY A 56 -0.19 -11.50 6.31
N GLN A 57 0.50 -10.69 5.51
CA GLN A 57 0.18 -9.27 5.31
C GLN A 57 -1.16 -9.08 4.58
N ARG A 58 -1.41 -9.87 3.52
CA ARG A 58 -2.68 -9.86 2.78
C ARG A 58 -3.85 -10.21 3.69
N SER A 59 -3.69 -11.22 4.55
CA SER A 59 -4.73 -11.62 5.51
C SER A 59 -5.04 -10.51 6.52
N VAL A 60 -4.02 -9.86 7.07
CA VAL A 60 -4.18 -8.74 8.01
C VAL A 60 -4.90 -7.55 7.36
N LEU A 61 -4.55 -7.22 6.11
CA LEU A 61 -5.19 -6.15 5.35
C LEU A 61 -6.66 -6.45 5.07
N GLY A 62 -6.96 -7.66 4.57
CA GLY A 62 -8.33 -8.10 4.31
C GLY A 62 -9.20 -8.07 5.56
N GLN A 63 -8.73 -8.68 6.66
CA GLN A 63 -9.45 -8.68 7.93
C GLN A 63 -9.69 -7.27 8.48
N THR A 64 -8.71 -6.38 8.33
CA THR A 64 -8.88 -4.99 8.78
C THR A 64 -9.95 -4.30 7.98
N ILE A 65 -9.93 -4.43 6.66
CA ILE A 65 -10.94 -3.83 5.78
C ILE A 65 -12.32 -4.40 6.11
N ASP A 66 -12.45 -5.71 6.29
CA ASP A 66 -13.71 -6.35 6.69
C ASP A 66 -14.22 -5.85 8.05
N ASN A 67 -13.32 -5.56 9.01
CA ASN A 67 -13.70 -4.98 10.30
C ASN A 67 -14.21 -3.53 10.17
N LEU A 68 -13.92 -2.85 9.06
CA LEU A 68 -14.48 -1.54 8.72
C LEU A 68 -15.83 -1.68 7.99
N HIS A 69 -16.37 -2.89 7.81
CA HIS A 69 -17.68 -3.09 7.22
C HIS A 69 -18.76 -2.32 8.00
N GLY A 70 -19.53 -1.50 7.28
CA GLY A 70 -20.54 -0.60 7.85
C GLY A 70 -20.05 0.83 8.08
N PHE A 71 -18.79 1.14 7.76
CA PHE A 71 -18.26 2.50 7.66
C PHE A 71 -18.10 2.91 6.19
N ASP A 72 -18.31 4.19 5.88
CA ASP A 72 -18.20 4.73 4.51
C ASP A 72 -16.83 4.46 3.86
N ALA A 73 -15.79 4.32 4.68
CA ALA A 73 -14.43 4.04 4.25
C ALA A 73 -14.20 2.63 3.71
N HIS A 74 -15.03 1.65 4.08
CA HIS A 74 -14.86 0.26 3.69
C HIS A 74 -14.76 0.11 2.18
N PHE A 75 -15.72 0.66 1.44
CA PHE A 75 -15.77 0.52 -0.01
C PHE A 75 -14.50 1.08 -0.69
N GLN A 76 -14.06 2.26 -0.27
CA GLN A 76 -12.87 2.90 -0.84
C GLN A 76 -11.59 2.11 -0.52
N LEU A 77 -11.45 1.63 0.72
CA LEU A 77 -10.28 0.85 1.13
C LEU A 77 -10.25 -0.53 0.44
N SER A 78 -11.40 -1.18 0.28
CA SER A 78 -11.52 -2.44 -0.48
C SER A 78 -11.11 -2.26 -1.93
N GLN A 79 -11.54 -1.19 -2.60
CA GLN A 79 -11.14 -0.89 -3.98
C GLN A 79 -9.64 -0.62 -4.08
N LEU A 80 -9.08 0.19 -3.18
CA LEU A 80 -7.65 0.50 -3.18
C LEU A 80 -6.79 -0.74 -2.90
N PHE A 81 -7.21 -1.59 -1.96
CA PHE A 81 -6.53 -2.84 -1.69
C PHE A 81 -6.58 -3.81 -2.88
N GLY A 82 -7.73 -3.90 -3.55
CA GLY A 82 -7.86 -4.66 -4.79
C GLY A 82 -6.93 -4.15 -5.89
N ALA A 83 -6.87 -2.83 -6.09
CA ALA A 83 -5.98 -2.20 -7.05
C ALA A 83 -4.50 -2.41 -6.70
N ALA A 84 -4.13 -2.30 -5.42
CA ALA A 84 -2.77 -2.52 -4.94
C ALA A 84 -2.32 -3.97 -5.22
N ASN A 85 -3.17 -4.96 -4.92
CA ASN A 85 -2.86 -6.36 -5.18
C ASN A 85 -2.76 -6.65 -6.68
N SER A 86 -3.64 -6.09 -7.50
CA SER A 86 -3.57 -6.26 -8.96
C SER A 86 -2.24 -5.73 -9.51
N ARG A 87 -1.86 -4.50 -9.13
CA ARG A 87 -0.61 -3.88 -9.59
C ARG A 87 0.63 -4.62 -9.12
N ALA A 88 0.61 -5.10 -7.89
CA ALA A 88 1.67 -5.93 -7.34
C ALA A 88 1.82 -7.26 -8.12
N GLY A 89 0.71 -7.90 -8.49
CA GLY A 89 0.72 -9.06 -9.38
C GLY A 89 1.31 -8.74 -10.76
N ASP A 90 0.92 -7.62 -11.36
CA ASP A 90 1.45 -7.17 -12.65
C ASP A 90 2.97 -6.88 -12.58
N ALA A 91 3.43 -6.24 -11.51
CA ALA A 91 4.85 -5.96 -11.28
C ALA A 91 5.66 -7.26 -11.17
N LEU A 92 5.15 -8.26 -10.43
CA LEU A 92 5.76 -9.58 -10.32
C LEU A 92 5.78 -10.33 -11.66
N ASP A 93 4.74 -10.20 -12.48
CA ASP A 93 4.68 -10.83 -13.80
C ASP A 93 5.73 -10.28 -14.77
N VAL A 94 5.93 -8.97 -14.77
CA VAL A 94 6.97 -8.35 -15.59
C VAL A 94 8.35 -8.70 -15.04
N ALA A 95 8.54 -8.72 -13.71
CA ALA A 95 9.79 -9.13 -13.07
C ALA A 95 10.16 -10.59 -13.39
N LEU A 96 9.18 -11.48 -13.45
CA LEU A 96 9.36 -12.89 -13.81
C LEU A 96 9.83 -13.03 -15.25
N LYS A 97 9.11 -12.40 -16.19
CA LYS A 97 9.47 -12.41 -17.61
C LYS A 97 10.86 -11.82 -17.83
N MET A 98 11.17 -10.73 -17.14
CA MET A 98 12.48 -10.10 -17.17
C MET A 98 13.59 -11.07 -16.74
N SER A 99 13.41 -11.72 -15.59
CA SER A 99 14.36 -12.71 -15.06
C SER A 99 14.56 -13.89 -16.01
N MET A 100 13.50 -14.37 -16.65
CA MET A 100 13.57 -15.42 -17.67
C MET A 100 14.30 -14.97 -18.94
N THR A 101 14.08 -13.74 -19.39
CA THR A 101 14.76 -13.16 -20.56
C THR A 101 16.26 -13.07 -20.32
N VAL A 102 16.70 -12.53 -19.18
CA VAL A 102 18.13 -12.43 -18.85
C VAL A 102 18.76 -13.80 -18.66
N GLN A 103 18.09 -14.72 -17.95
CA GLN A 103 18.58 -16.08 -17.81
C GLN A 103 18.79 -16.76 -19.17
N ARG A 104 17.82 -16.58 -20.08
CA ARG A 104 17.91 -17.13 -21.43
C ARG A 104 19.06 -16.50 -22.21
N TRP A 105 19.20 -15.18 -22.15
CA TRP A 105 20.31 -14.46 -22.76
C TRP A 105 21.67 -15.00 -22.31
N MET A 106 21.91 -15.07 -20.99
CA MET A 106 23.17 -15.54 -20.42
C MET A 106 23.48 -17.01 -20.71
N ARG A 107 22.46 -17.83 -20.98
CA ARG A 107 22.60 -19.25 -21.33
C ARG A 107 22.87 -19.44 -22.82
N ASP A 108 22.15 -18.70 -23.66
CA ASP A 108 22.11 -18.92 -25.11
C ASP A 108 23.24 -18.15 -25.83
N ILE A 109 23.74 -17.04 -25.25
CA ILE A 109 24.76 -16.18 -25.85
C ILE A 109 26.08 -16.29 -25.07
N PRO A 110 27.23 -16.54 -25.74
CA PRO A 110 28.53 -16.53 -25.09
C PRO A 110 28.94 -15.10 -24.70
N GLU A 111 29.73 -14.97 -23.64
CA GLU A 111 30.26 -13.69 -23.14
C GLU A 111 30.98 -12.86 -24.22
N PHE A 112 31.60 -13.55 -25.17
CA PHE A 112 32.23 -12.94 -26.34
C PHE A 112 31.57 -13.49 -27.61
N PRO A 113 30.52 -12.83 -28.12
CA PRO A 113 29.95 -13.14 -29.43
C PRO A 113 31.03 -13.08 -30.51
N THR A 114 31.15 -14.15 -31.30
CA THR A 114 32.23 -14.31 -32.29
C THR A 114 31.76 -14.15 -33.73
N ASN A 115 30.46 -14.24 -33.98
CA ASN A 115 29.87 -14.11 -35.31
C ASN A 115 28.72 -13.09 -35.32
N GLU A 116 28.32 -12.68 -36.53
CA GLU A 116 27.31 -11.63 -36.73
C GLU A 116 25.91 -12.04 -36.23
N GLU A 117 25.58 -13.33 -36.28
CA GLU A 117 24.31 -13.86 -35.78
C GLU A 117 24.23 -13.77 -34.24
N GLU A 118 25.29 -14.17 -33.53
CA GLU A 118 25.42 -14.03 -32.08
C GLU A 118 25.37 -12.56 -31.65
N LEU A 119 26.04 -11.66 -32.39
CA LEU A 119 26.00 -10.22 -32.12
C LEU A 119 24.59 -9.63 -32.30
N GLN A 120 23.85 -10.08 -33.31
CA GLN A 120 22.47 -9.64 -33.52
C GLN A 120 21.54 -10.18 -32.43
N GLN A 121 21.69 -11.45 -32.04
CA GLN A 121 20.92 -12.05 -30.96
C GLN A 121 21.23 -11.42 -29.60
N ASP A 122 22.51 -11.14 -29.29
CA ASP A 122 22.95 -10.42 -28.10
C ASP A 122 22.26 -9.06 -27.97
N ASN A 123 22.29 -8.28 -29.05
CA ASN A 123 21.63 -6.98 -29.09
C ASN A 123 20.11 -7.09 -28.88
N SER A 124 19.47 -8.09 -29.50
CA SER A 124 18.02 -8.33 -29.34
C SER A 124 17.67 -8.67 -27.88
N TYR A 125 18.36 -9.64 -27.29
CA TYR A 125 18.12 -10.05 -25.91
C TYR A 125 18.39 -8.91 -24.92
N ARG A 126 19.47 -8.14 -25.13
CA ARG A 126 19.78 -6.98 -24.30
C ARG A 126 18.67 -5.94 -24.39
N THR A 127 18.21 -5.57 -25.58
CA THR A 127 17.11 -4.60 -25.75
C THR A 127 15.82 -5.08 -25.09
N ASP A 128 15.47 -6.36 -25.23
CA ASP A 128 14.30 -6.93 -24.55
C ASP A 128 14.46 -6.89 -23.01
N ALA A 129 15.66 -7.20 -22.52
CA ALA A 129 16.00 -7.14 -21.10
C ALA A 129 15.92 -5.70 -20.56
N GLU A 130 16.49 -4.71 -21.24
CA GLU A 130 16.40 -3.28 -20.88
C GLU A 130 14.93 -2.82 -20.81
N PHE A 131 14.15 -3.14 -21.84
CA PHE A 131 12.74 -2.78 -21.90
C PHE A 131 11.94 -3.37 -20.73
N MET A 132 12.15 -4.66 -20.45
CA MET A 132 11.45 -5.35 -19.37
C MET A 132 11.91 -4.87 -17.98
N CYS A 133 13.17 -4.46 -17.84
CA CYS A 133 13.69 -3.83 -16.63
C CYS A 133 12.98 -2.51 -16.35
N GLN A 134 12.92 -1.61 -17.35
CA GLN A 134 12.24 -0.32 -17.24
C GLN A 134 10.74 -0.47 -16.96
N MET A 135 10.09 -1.44 -17.60
CA MET A 135 8.69 -1.76 -17.34
C MET A 135 8.47 -2.25 -15.90
N THR A 136 9.36 -3.10 -15.38
CA THR A 136 9.29 -3.59 -13.99
C THR A 136 9.48 -2.45 -12.99
N MET A 137 10.43 -1.54 -13.25
CA MET A 137 10.63 -0.34 -12.42
C MET A 137 9.37 0.54 -12.40
N LYS A 138 8.76 0.78 -13.58
CA LYS A 138 7.53 1.57 -13.69
C LYS A 138 6.38 0.94 -12.90
N GLN A 139 6.18 -0.37 -13.02
CA GLN A 139 5.12 -1.08 -12.28
C GLN A 139 5.40 -1.13 -10.78
N SER A 140 6.65 -1.31 -10.37
CA SER A 140 7.06 -1.28 -8.96
C SER A 140 6.79 0.09 -8.33
N ASN A 141 7.12 1.17 -9.04
CA ASN A 141 6.79 2.54 -8.61
C ASN A 141 5.28 2.75 -8.46
N ALA A 142 4.50 2.39 -9.48
CA ALA A 142 3.04 2.51 -9.43
C ALA A 142 2.41 1.68 -8.29
N THR A 143 3.02 0.54 -7.96
CA THR A 143 2.62 -0.31 -6.83
C THR A 143 2.96 0.35 -5.50
N CYS A 144 4.17 0.91 -5.35
CA CYS A 144 4.59 1.66 -4.17
C CYS A 144 3.65 2.83 -3.89
N GLU A 145 3.31 3.63 -4.91
CA GLU A 145 2.36 4.74 -4.79
C GLU A 145 1.00 4.28 -4.25
N THR A 146 0.49 3.15 -4.76
CA THR A 146 -0.82 2.62 -4.35
C THR A 146 -0.81 2.09 -2.92
N PHE A 147 0.24 1.37 -2.50
CA PHE A 147 0.37 0.93 -1.11
C PHE A 147 0.61 2.08 -0.15
N ASN A 148 1.33 3.12 -0.58
CA ASN A 148 1.50 4.34 0.21
C ASN A 148 0.15 5.06 0.42
N GLU A 149 -0.64 5.21 -0.64
CA GLU A 149 -1.99 5.78 -0.54
C GLU A 149 -2.87 4.94 0.40
N LEU A 150 -2.85 3.62 0.25
CA LEU A 150 -3.60 2.71 1.12
C LEU A 150 -3.21 2.89 2.59
N ALA A 151 -1.91 2.96 2.90
CA ALA A 151 -1.40 3.20 4.25
C ALA A 151 -1.87 4.55 4.80
N SER A 152 -1.73 5.63 4.03
CA SER A 152 -2.19 6.97 4.44
C SER A 152 -3.70 7.03 4.68
N ARG A 153 -4.51 6.35 3.85
CA ARG A 153 -5.96 6.30 4.05
C ARG A 153 -6.34 5.49 5.28
N LEU A 154 -5.67 4.37 5.54
CA LEU A 154 -5.85 3.61 6.77
C LEU A 154 -5.54 4.47 8.00
N GLU A 155 -4.43 5.22 7.99
CA GLU A 155 -4.07 6.15 9.07
C GLU A 155 -5.11 7.27 9.24
N ALA A 156 -5.63 7.84 8.15
CA ALA A 156 -6.70 8.83 8.20
C ALA A 156 -7.98 8.24 8.82
N GLN A 157 -8.35 7.02 8.45
CA GLN A 157 -9.50 6.33 9.03
C GLN A 157 -9.32 6.02 10.50
N MET A 158 -8.10 5.68 10.92
CA MET A 158 -7.77 5.53 12.34
C MET A 158 -8.10 6.80 13.11
N SER A 159 -7.68 7.97 12.60
CA SER A 159 -7.93 9.26 13.24
C SER A 159 -9.44 9.58 13.33
N ILE A 160 -10.19 9.36 12.25
CA ILE A 160 -11.64 9.56 12.22
C ILE A 160 -12.31 8.67 13.27
N MET A 161 -11.96 7.39 13.33
CA MET A 161 -12.53 6.46 14.31
C MET A 161 -12.18 6.82 15.75
N GLN A 162 -10.98 7.34 16.02
CA GLN A 162 -10.63 7.85 17.35
C GLN A 162 -11.54 9.00 17.78
N GLN A 163 -11.83 9.92 16.85
CA GLN A 163 -12.74 11.05 17.11
C GLN A 163 -14.18 10.55 17.33
N GLU A 164 -14.65 9.59 16.55
CA GLU A 164 -15.98 8.99 16.74
C GLU A 164 -16.11 8.29 18.09
N ILE A 165 -15.07 7.56 18.53
CA ILE A 165 -15.04 6.92 19.85
C ILE A 165 -15.14 7.98 20.95
N GLN A 166 -14.33 9.04 20.90
CA GLN A 166 -14.35 10.12 21.89
C GLN A 166 -15.71 10.83 21.91
N ARG A 167 -16.27 11.14 20.74
CA ARG A 167 -17.59 11.77 20.62
C ARG A 167 -18.69 10.88 21.19
N GLY A 168 -18.69 9.59 20.87
CA GLY A 168 -19.66 8.63 21.39
C GLY A 168 -19.55 8.43 22.90
N GLN A 169 -18.33 8.42 23.46
CA GLN A 169 -18.12 8.40 24.90
C GLN A 169 -18.70 9.64 25.59
N TYR A 170 -18.43 10.83 25.02
CA TYR A 170 -18.99 12.07 25.53
C TYR A 170 -20.53 12.12 25.47
N GLU A 171 -21.12 11.69 24.35
CA GLU A 171 -22.58 11.61 24.20
C GLU A 171 -23.20 10.63 25.21
N LYS A 172 -22.57 9.47 25.42
CA LYS A 172 -22.98 8.52 26.45
C LYS A 172 -22.96 9.16 27.84
N ASP A 173 -21.91 9.90 28.19
CA ASP A 173 -21.80 10.55 29.49
C ASP A 173 -22.89 11.62 29.69
N GLN A 174 -23.22 12.39 28.64
CA GLN A 174 -24.33 13.35 28.66
C GLN A 174 -25.69 12.66 28.88
N LEU A 175 -25.96 11.56 28.17
CA LEU A 175 -27.20 10.80 28.33
C LEU A 175 -27.30 10.18 29.73
N GLN A 176 -26.19 9.71 30.30
CA GLN A 176 -26.14 9.23 31.68
C GLN A 176 -26.43 10.34 32.70
N GLN A 177 -25.95 11.57 32.46
CA GLN A 177 -26.33 12.72 33.29
C GLN A 177 -27.82 13.03 33.16
N HIS A 178 -28.41 12.88 31.98
CA HIS A 178 -29.84 13.06 31.77
C HIS A 178 -30.67 12.03 32.56
N ILE A 179 -30.23 10.76 32.62
CA ILE A 179 -30.85 9.74 33.49
C ILE A 179 -30.82 10.19 34.95
N ARG A 180 -29.66 10.63 35.46
CA ARG A 180 -29.55 11.12 36.85
C ARG A 180 -30.47 12.32 37.13
N ALA A 181 -30.66 13.19 36.14
CA ALA A 181 -31.58 14.32 36.26
C ALA A 181 -33.05 13.87 36.30
N LEU A 182 -33.43 12.88 35.48
CA LEU A 182 -34.77 12.27 35.52
C LEU A 182 -35.03 11.55 36.85
N GLU A 183 -34.04 10.83 37.37
CA GLU A 183 -34.11 10.19 38.70
C GLU A 183 -34.30 11.24 39.81
N ALA A 184 -33.51 12.32 39.80
CA ALA A 184 -33.65 13.41 40.76
C ALA A 184 -35.01 14.13 40.68
N GLU A 185 -35.61 14.25 39.48
CA GLU A 185 -36.95 14.82 39.29
C GLU A 185 -38.06 13.85 39.74
N ALA A 186 -37.85 12.54 39.62
CA ALA A 186 -38.77 11.53 40.13
C ALA A 186 -38.84 11.49 41.66
N ASP A 187 -37.76 11.91 42.33
CA ASP A 187 -37.67 11.97 43.79
C ASP A 187 -38.11 13.32 44.39
N ARG A 188 -38.48 14.31 43.56
CA ARG A 188 -38.98 15.60 44.04
C ARG A 188 -40.42 15.48 44.56
N PRO A 189 -40.71 15.93 45.80
CA PRO A 189 -42.07 15.95 46.33
C PRO A 189 -42.93 16.98 45.58
N ASP A 190 -44.10 16.55 45.11
CA ASP A 190 -45.03 17.42 44.39
C ASP A 190 -45.68 18.44 45.33
N ALA A 191 -45.68 19.73 44.95
CA ALA A 191 -46.29 20.81 45.73
C ALA A 191 -47.80 20.59 46.00
N MET A 192 -48.48 19.79 45.18
CA MET A 192 -49.89 19.40 45.37
C MET A 192 -50.11 18.35 46.48
N GLN A 193 -49.07 17.68 46.97
CA GLN A 193 -49.16 16.76 48.11
C GLN A 193 -49.71 17.45 49.38
N PHE A 194 -49.55 18.77 49.48
CA PHE A 194 -50.00 19.55 50.63
C PHE A 194 -51.46 20.03 50.56
N MET A 195 -52.11 19.95 49.39
CA MET A 195 -53.48 20.48 49.21
C MET A 195 -54.57 19.41 49.06
N ASN A 196 -54.29 18.24 48.45
CA ASN A 196 -55.26 17.13 48.38
C ASN A 196 -54.57 15.76 48.12
N PRO A 197 -54.54 14.82 49.09
CA PRO A 197 -53.75 13.58 49.00
C PRO A 197 -54.13 12.62 47.87
N LEU A 198 -55.43 12.51 47.55
CA LEU A 198 -55.93 11.58 46.53
C LEU A 198 -55.56 12.04 45.11
N ILE A 199 -55.76 13.33 44.81
CA ILE A 199 -55.40 13.95 43.53
C ILE A 199 -53.88 13.97 43.35
N ALA A 200 -53.14 14.25 44.43
CA ALA A 200 -51.68 14.18 44.42
C ALA A 200 -51.16 12.75 44.16
N SER A 201 -51.82 11.71 44.66
CA SER A 201 -51.39 10.32 44.42
C SER A 201 -51.52 9.91 42.95
N MET A 202 -52.63 10.26 42.29
CA MET A 202 -52.83 9.96 40.86
C MET A 202 -51.91 10.78 39.96
N GLY A 203 -51.70 12.06 40.29
CA GLY A 203 -50.75 12.92 39.56
C GLY A 203 -49.31 12.42 39.65
N ASN A 204 -48.90 11.94 40.84
CA ASN A 204 -47.57 11.35 41.06
C ASN A 204 -47.37 10.06 40.26
N VAL A 205 -48.39 9.20 40.16
CA VAL A 205 -48.31 7.97 39.35
C VAL A 205 -48.15 8.30 37.86
N ALA A 206 -48.98 9.20 37.31
CA ALA A 206 -48.88 9.61 35.91
C ALA A 206 -47.55 10.32 35.57
N LYS A 207 -47.05 11.18 36.48
CA LYS A 207 -45.73 11.82 36.36
C LYS A 207 -44.62 10.78 36.34
N ARG A 208 -44.69 9.77 37.20
CA ARG A 208 -43.69 8.71 37.29
C ARG A 208 -43.67 7.82 36.06
N GLU A 209 -44.84 7.40 35.56
CA GLU A 209 -44.95 6.67 34.30
C GLU A 209 -44.35 7.45 33.12
N GLN A 210 -44.59 8.76 33.06
CA GLN A 210 -44.00 9.61 32.01
C GLN A 210 -42.48 9.73 32.12
N LEU A 211 -41.94 9.84 33.33
CA LEU A 211 -40.49 9.88 33.58
C LEU A 211 -39.83 8.53 33.26
N ASP A 212 -40.48 7.41 33.59
CA ASP A 212 -39.99 6.07 33.27
C ASP A 212 -39.96 5.81 31.75
N LEU A 213 -40.95 6.29 31.00
CA LEU A 213 -40.94 6.25 29.52
C LEU A 213 -39.74 7.02 28.95
N LYS A 214 -39.52 8.26 29.40
CA LYS A 214 -38.36 9.07 28.99
C LYS A 214 -37.04 8.41 29.37
N ARG A 215 -36.97 7.80 30.56
CA ARG A 215 -35.79 7.04 30.99
C ARG A 215 -35.51 5.88 30.05
N GLY A 216 -36.53 5.10 29.69
CA GLY A 216 -36.42 4.00 28.74
C GLY A 216 -35.94 4.44 27.35
N GLU A 217 -36.41 5.59 26.86
CA GLU A 217 -35.92 6.19 25.60
C GLU A 217 -34.43 6.55 25.67
N VAL A 218 -33.99 7.18 26.76
CA VAL A 218 -32.59 7.56 26.97
C VAL A 218 -31.69 6.33 27.14
N GLU A 219 -32.16 5.31 27.87
CA GLU A 219 -31.46 4.01 28.00
C GLU A 219 -31.30 3.32 26.63
N ASN A 220 -32.31 3.40 25.76
CA ASN A 220 -32.21 2.91 24.39
C ASN A 220 -31.16 3.67 23.57
N GLN A 221 -31.12 5.00 23.69
CA GLN A 221 -30.10 5.83 23.03
C GLN A 221 -28.69 5.49 23.52
N ILE A 222 -28.49 5.32 24.83
CA ILE A 222 -27.21 4.88 25.40
C ILE A 222 -26.76 3.55 24.81
N ARG A 223 -27.67 2.57 24.69
CA ARG A 223 -27.35 1.27 24.08
C ARG A 223 -26.92 1.41 22.62
N GLN A 224 -27.58 2.27 21.85
CA GLN A 224 -27.21 2.53 20.45
C GLN A 224 -25.84 3.20 20.33
N VAL A 225 -25.57 4.24 21.13
CA VAL A 225 -24.28 4.93 21.17
C VAL A 225 -23.17 3.96 21.58
N GLN A 226 -23.40 3.16 22.62
CA GLN A 226 -22.42 2.18 23.08
C GLN A 226 -22.12 1.11 22.02
N SER A 227 -23.14 0.61 21.33
CA SER A 227 -22.95 -0.33 20.21
C SER A 227 -22.08 0.26 19.10
N LYS A 228 -22.27 1.55 18.76
CA LYS A 228 -21.44 2.24 17.75
C LYS A 228 -20.00 2.38 18.23
N VAL A 229 -19.79 2.81 19.47
CA VAL A 229 -18.44 2.94 20.06
C VAL A 229 -17.71 1.60 20.06
N GLU A 230 -18.37 0.51 20.47
CA GLU A 230 -17.79 -0.84 20.47
C GLU A 230 -17.44 -1.30 19.05
N GLN A 231 -18.26 -0.97 18.05
CA GLN A 231 -17.95 -1.24 16.65
C GLN A 231 -16.72 -0.44 16.17
N SER A 232 -16.63 0.85 16.46
CA SER A 232 -15.48 1.69 16.12
C SER A 232 -14.19 1.23 16.82
N ILE A 233 -14.28 0.76 18.08
CA ILE A 233 -13.15 0.18 18.81
C ILE A 233 -12.63 -1.10 18.13
N ARG A 234 -13.52 -1.97 17.65
CA ARG A 234 -13.09 -3.17 16.91
C ARG A 234 -12.41 -2.80 15.59
N GLY A 235 -12.99 -1.86 14.84
CA GLY A 235 -12.42 -1.38 13.58
C GLY A 235 -11.01 -0.80 13.77
N ILE A 236 -10.83 0.07 14.77
CA ILE A 236 -9.54 0.75 14.97
C ILE A 236 -8.41 -0.18 15.44
N GLN A 237 -8.71 -1.23 16.21
CA GLN A 237 -7.69 -2.13 16.76
C GLN A 237 -6.86 -2.85 15.69
N THR A 238 -7.43 -3.07 14.51
CA THR A 238 -6.75 -3.76 13.41
C THR A 238 -6.01 -2.83 12.46
N ILE A 239 -6.36 -1.54 12.42
CA ILE A 239 -5.77 -0.55 11.52
C ILE A 239 -4.24 -0.43 11.65
N PRO A 240 -3.63 -0.33 12.86
CA PRO A 240 -2.17 -0.23 12.96
C PRO A 240 -1.43 -1.41 12.33
N ARG A 241 -1.99 -2.63 12.43
CA ARG A 241 -1.41 -3.83 11.83
C ARG A 241 -1.54 -3.81 10.31
N ALA A 242 -2.64 -3.30 9.78
CA ALA A 242 -2.82 -3.12 8.34
C ALA A 242 -1.88 -2.05 7.77
N VAL A 243 -1.70 -0.91 8.45
CA VAL A 243 -0.74 0.12 8.05
C VAL A 243 0.67 -0.47 7.98
N GLU A 244 1.07 -1.20 9.01
CA GLU A 244 2.36 -1.90 9.04
C GLU A 244 2.49 -2.93 7.89
N ALA A 245 1.43 -3.69 7.62
CA ALA A 245 1.41 -4.62 6.48
C ALA A 245 1.58 -3.90 5.13
N SER A 246 0.86 -2.80 4.90
CA SER A 246 1.02 -1.97 3.69
C SER A 246 2.42 -1.39 3.56
N ARG A 247 3.03 -0.94 4.67
CA ARG A 247 4.40 -0.42 4.68
C ARG A 247 5.43 -1.48 4.33
N ARG A 248 5.24 -2.72 4.77
CA ARG A 248 6.13 -3.82 4.40
C ARG A 248 6.03 -4.18 2.92
N PHE A 249 4.82 -4.19 2.34
CA PHE A 249 4.65 -4.30 0.88
C PHE A 249 5.37 -3.16 0.14
N LEU A 250 5.24 -1.93 0.63
CA LEU A 250 5.93 -0.79 0.04
C LEU A 250 7.46 -0.94 0.11
N GLN A 251 8.02 -1.33 1.26
CA GLN A 251 9.46 -1.60 1.40
C GLN A 251 9.93 -2.67 0.43
N TYR A 252 9.12 -3.71 0.23
CA TYR A 252 9.40 -4.77 -0.72
C TYR A 252 9.49 -4.25 -2.15
N PHE A 253 8.49 -3.51 -2.63
CA PHE A 253 8.51 -2.96 -4.00
C PHE A 253 9.55 -1.85 -4.20
N GLN A 254 9.91 -1.11 -3.14
CA GLN A 254 11.01 -0.15 -3.18
C GLN A 254 12.36 -0.83 -3.34
N ARG A 255 12.60 -1.94 -2.62
CA ARG A 255 13.80 -2.76 -2.82
C ARG A 255 13.83 -3.33 -4.23
N MET A 256 12.70 -3.89 -4.70
CA MET A 256 12.58 -4.38 -6.08
C MET A 256 12.96 -3.29 -7.10
N LEU A 257 12.40 -2.09 -6.96
CA LEU A 257 12.72 -0.95 -7.81
C LEU A 257 14.22 -0.63 -7.81
N GLN A 258 14.85 -0.57 -6.63
CA GLN A 258 16.29 -0.34 -6.52
C GLN A 258 17.09 -1.43 -7.26
N ASN A 259 16.73 -2.69 -7.05
CA ASN A 259 17.41 -3.83 -7.66
C ASN A 259 17.30 -3.81 -9.19
N PHE A 260 16.12 -3.50 -9.73
CA PHE A 260 15.95 -3.37 -11.18
C PHE A 260 16.66 -2.13 -11.72
N THR A 261 16.79 -1.06 -10.94
CA THR A 261 17.61 0.11 -11.35
C THR A 261 19.07 -0.29 -11.50
N GLU A 262 19.61 -1.05 -10.54
CA GLU A 262 20.98 -1.56 -10.60
C GLU A 262 21.17 -2.57 -11.75
N LEU A 263 20.18 -3.44 -11.97
CA LEU A 263 20.19 -4.39 -13.08
C LEU A 263 20.14 -3.69 -14.46
N ASP A 264 19.33 -2.64 -14.62
CA ASP A 264 19.29 -1.83 -15.85
C ASP A 264 20.67 -1.26 -16.21
N ILE A 265 21.41 -0.76 -15.20
CA ILE A 265 22.78 -0.27 -15.38
C ILE A 265 23.72 -1.39 -15.86
N VAL A 266 23.62 -2.59 -15.28
CA VAL A 266 24.46 -3.75 -15.66
C VAL A 266 24.13 -4.23 -17.08
N ILE A 267 22.85 -4.26 -17.44
CA ILE A 267 22.43 -4.65 -18.79
C ILE A 267 22.95 -3.66 -19.82
N GLN A 268 22.84 -2.35 -19.54
CA GLN A 268 23.34 -1.30 -20.45
C GLN A 268 24.86 -1.31 -20.60
N SER A 269 25.59 -1.81 -19.59
CA SER A 269 27.06 -1.93 -19.63
C SER A 269 27.55 -3.22 -20.30
N ALA A 270 26.72 -4.26 -20.39
CA ALA A 270 27.00 -5.53 -21.08
C ALA A 270 26.97 -5.39 -22.62
N LYS A 271 27.82 -4.53 -23.17
CA LYS A 271 28.02 -4.38 -24.62
C LYS A 271 29.12 -5.32 -25.11
N GLY A 272 28.77 -6.21 -26.04
CA GLY A 272 29.74 -7.08 -26.71
C GLY A 272 30.89 -6.28 -27.35
N GLY A 273 32.13 -6.76 -27.17
CA GLY A 273 33.32 -6.21 -27.83
C GLY A 273 34.18 -5.22 -27.01
N ASN A 274 33.86 -4.96 -25.74
CA ASN A 274 34.72 -4.19 -24.82
C ASN A 274 34.94 -4.99 -23.50
N PRO A 275 36.16 -5.07 -22.94
CA PRO A 275 36.44 -5.74 -21.65
C PRO A 275 35.51 -5.36 -20.48
N ASP A 276 35.03 -4.12 -20.39
CA ASP A 276 34.08 -3.73 -19.34
C ASP A 276 32.71 -4.43 -19.50
N GLY A 277 32.29 -4.71 -20.74
CA GLY A 277 31.03 -5.40 -21.03
C GLY A 277 31.10 -6.91 -20.78
N ALA A 278 32.28 -7.51 -20.93
CA ALA A 278 32.52 -8.91 -20.58
C ALA A 278 32.36 -9.17 -19.08
N SER A 279 32.90 -8.26 -18.24
CA SER A 279 32.69 -8.33 -16.78
C SER A 279 31.22 -8.27 -16.40
N ALA A 280 30.45 -7.35 -16.99
CA ALA A 280 29.01 -7.24 -16.72
C ALA A 280 28.22 -8.48 -17.18
N HIS A 281 28.60 -9.08 -18.32
CA HIS A 281 28.02 -10.34 -18.78
C HIS A 281 28.39 -11.51 -17.84
N GLY A 282 29.64 -11.61 -17.39
CA GLY A 282 30.08 -12.61 -16.43
C GLY A 282 29.32 -12.54 -15.10
N ASP A 283 29.10 -11.31 -14.62
CA ASP A 283 28.29 -11.02 -13.43
C ASP A 283 26.84 -11.49 -13.56
N LEU A 284 26.19 -11.16 -14.69
CA LEU A 284 24.83 -11.61 -15.00
C LEU A 284 24.76 -13.14 -15.16
N ALA A 285 25.77 -13.76 -15.75
CA ALA A 285 25.83 -15.22 -15.94
C ALA A 285 26.00 -15.99 -14.62
N GLN A 286 26.66 -15.39 -13.62
CA GLN A 286 26.83 -15.99 -12.30
C GLN A 286 25.64 -15.77 -11.35
N ALA A 287 24.70 -14.90 -11.71
CA ALA A 287 23.53 -14.64 -10.89
C ALA A 287 22.65 -15.90 -10.72
N PRO A 288 22.06 -16.12 -9.53
CA PRO A 288 21.26 -17.31 -9.23
C PRO A 288 19.84 -17.24 -9.82
N TRP A 289 19.71 -17.01 -11.13
CA TRP A 289 18.43 -16.77 -11.81
C TRP A 289 17.33 -17.79 -11.51
N SER A 290 17.66 -19.08 -11.43
CA SER A 290 16.68 -20.12 -11.11
C SER A 290 16.07 -19.98 -9.72
N ARG A 291 16.83 -19.43 -8.75
CA ARG A 291 16.32 -19.12 -7.41
C ARG A 291 15.45 -17.85 -7.46
N ILE A 292 15.93 -16.82 -8.15
CA ILE A 292 15.20 -15.54 -8.33
C ILE A 292 13.82 -15.78 -8.93
N ILE A 293 13.76 -16.54 -10.02
CA ILE A 293 12.51 -16.92 -10.70
C ILE A 293 11.56 -17.62 -9.73
N ARG A 294 12.05 -18.61 -8.98
CA ARG A 294 11.25 -19.33 -7.99
C ARG A 294 10.72 -18.42 -6.89
N ASP A 295 11.55 -17.53 -6.36
CA ASP A 295 11.17 -16.61 -5.29
C ASP A 295 10.07 -15.63 -5.79
N ILE A 296 10.14 -15.17 -7.04
CA ILE A 296 9.10 -14.34 -7.69
C ILE A 296 7.81 -15.15 -7.91
N GLU A 297 7.91 -16.37 -8.43
CA GLU A 297 6.76 -17.27 -8.64
C GLU A 297 6.05 -17.59 -7.32
N ASP A 298 6.82 -17.92 -6.27
CA ASP A 298 6.30 -18.16 -4.93
C ASP A 298 5.61 -16.92 -4.39
N ALA A 299 6.20 -15.73 -4.52
CA ALA A 299 5.56 -14.49 -4.11
C ALA A 299 4.22 -14.25 -4.83
N LYS A 300 4.21 -14.42 -6.15
CA LYS A 300 3.01 -14.27 -6.99
C LYS A 300 1.91 -15.26 -6.60
N ASN A 301 2.25 -16.53 -6.37
CA ASN A 301 1.29 -17.57 -6.01
C ASN A 301 0.65 -17.35 -4.62
N ASN A 302 1.26 -16.52 -3.78
CA ASN A 302 0.77 -16.21 -2.44
C ASN A 302 0.09 -14.83 -2.33
N MET A 303 -0.03 -14.09 -3.44
CA MET A 303 -0.75 -12.81 -3.56
C MET A 303 -2.24 -12.97 -3.87
#